data_AF-A0A4Y8IGG4-F1
#
_entry.id   AF-A0A4Y8IGG4-F1
#
_cell.length_a   1.000
_cell.length_b   1.000
_cell.length_c   1.000
_cell.angle_alpha   90.00
_cell.angle_beta   90.00
_cell.angle_gamma   90.00
#
_symmetry.space_group_name_H-M   'P 1'
#
loop_
_entity.id
_entity.type
_entity.pdbx_description
1 polymer ?
#
loop_
_entity_poly.entity_id
_entity_poly.type
_entity_poly.pdbx_seq_one_letter_code
_entity_poly.pdbx_strand_id
1 'polypeptide(L)'
;MIYKVQARIKQGESEEFYQLLKGGSLEEQAPDGPEILASMDRATVDSSGLVRWTETCYCPTPLRHERATVYDKYFSDLQTEETTDHERFEGEPLIEHISKN
;
A
#
# COMPACT_ATOMS: atom_id res chain seq x y z
N MET A 1 -8.76 12.01 6.52
CA MET A 1 -8.22 12.68 5.33
C MET A 1 -7.82 11.60 4.35
N ILE A 2 -7.84 11.85 3.05
CA ILE A 2 -7.37 10.88 2.05
C ILE A 2 -5.98 11.34 1.61
N TYR A 3 -5.07 10.39 1.42
CA TYR A 3 -3.73 10.64 0.92
C TYR A 3 -3.53 9.87 -0.37
N LYS A 4 -2.96 10.52 -1.39
CA LYS A 4 -2.26 9.85 -2.47
C LYS A 4 -0.91 9.42 -1.93
N VAL A 5 -0.55 8.19 -2.20
CA VAL A 5 0.69 7.61 -1.74
C VAL A 5 1.44 7.07 -2.95
N GLN A 6 2.74 7.31 -2.97
CA GLN A 6 3.63 6.70 -3.93
C GLN A 6 4.82 6.10 -3.23
N ALA A 7 5.25 4.91 -3.67
CA ALA A 7 6.38 4.19 -3.09
C ALA A 7 6.96 3.18 -4.09
N ARG A 8 8.04 2.51 -3.72
CA ARG A 8 8.64 1.40 -4.49
C ARG A 8 8.71 0.16 -3.63
N ILE A 9 8.42 -1.02 -4.20
CA ILE A 9 8.60 -2.28 -3.49
C ILE A 9 10.09 -2.53 -3.32
N LYS A 10 10.51 -2.90 -2.11
CA LYS A 10 11.90 -3.29 -1.86
C LYS A 10 12.23 -4.61 -2.55
N GLN A 11 13.48 -4.74 -3.01
CA GLN A 11 13.92 -5.94 -3.69
C GLN A 11 13.82 -7.17 -2.77
N GLY A 12 13.23 -8.25 -3.29
CA GLY A 12 13.09 -9.53 -2.57
C GLY A 12 11.87 -9.62 -1.63
N GLU A 13 11.10 -8.55 -1.49
CA GLU A 13 9.98 -8.49 -0.54
C GLU A 13 8.61 -8.85 -1.17
N SER A 14 8.52 -8.95 -2.50
CA SER A 14 7.26 -9.16 -3.23
C SER A 14 6.50 -10.41 -2.78
N GLU A 15 7.17 -11.56 -2.68
CA GLU A 15 6.56 -12.83 -2.30
C GLU A 15 6.04 -12.79 -0.86
N GLU A 16 6.86 -12.34 0.09
CA GLU A 16 6.43 -12.23 1.49
C GLU A 16 5.25 -11.26 1.63
N PHE A 17 5.28 -10.15 0.89
CA PHE A 17 4.19 -9.18 0.91
C PHE A 17 2.90 -9.77 0.36
N TYR A 18 2.98 -10.50 -0.75
CA TYR A 18 1.84 -11.18 -1.34
C TYR A 18 1.21 -12.18 -0.35
N GLN A 19 2.03 -12.99 0.31
CA GLN A 19 1.54 -13.94 1.33
C GLN A 19 0.88 -13.23 2.51
N LEU A 20 1.43 -12.10 2.98
CA LEU A 20 0.81 -11.30 4.04
C LEU A 20 -0.59 -10.82 3.63
N LEU A 21 -0.72 -10.26 2.43
CA LEU A 21 -1.99 -9.72 1.92
C LEU A 21 -3.06 -10.80 1.69
N LYS A 22 -2.66 -12.03 1.37
CA LYS A 22 -3.58 -13.15 1.11
C LYS A 22 -3.81 -14.05 2.32
N GLY A 23 -2.95 -13.99 3.32
CA GLY A 23 -2.94 -14.90 4.47
C GLY A 23 -3.96 -14.58 5.57
N GLY A 24 -4.82 -13.57 5.41
CA GLY A 24 -5.87 -13.20 6.36
C GLY A 24 -5.39 -12.54 7.65
N SER A 25 -4.09 -12.60 7.97
CA SER A 25 -3.52 -12.01 9.20
C SER A 25 -3.75 -10.50 9.36
N LEU A 26 -3.86 -9.75 8.25
CA LEU A 26 -4.18 -8.33 8.30
C LEU A 26 -5.67 -8.07 8.56
N GLU A 27 -6.59 -9.00 8.28
CA GLU A 27 -8.02 -8.79 8.54
C GLU A 27 -8.32 -8.65 10.04
N GLU A 28 -7.53 -9.34 10.87
CA GLU A 28 -7.63 -9.30 12.33
C GLU A 28 -6.79 -8.18 12.97
N GLN A 29 -5.91 -7.53 12.19
CA GLN A 29 -5.06 -6.46 12.68
C GLN A 29 -5.84 -5.15 12.82
N ALA A 30 -5.95 -4.66 14.05
CA ALA A 30 -6.50 -3.35 14.35
C ALA A 30 -5.39 -2.36 14.72
N PRO A 31 -5.52 -1.06 14.38
CA PRO A 31 -6.69 -0.42 13.76
C PRO A 31 -6.67 -0.39 12.21
N ASP A 32 -5.58 -0.80 11.59
CA ASP A 32 -5.20 -0.42 10.23
C ASP A 32 -5.34 -1.53 9.18
N GLY A 33 -5.41 -2.80 9.60
CA GLY A 33 -5.39 -3.95 8.70
C GLY A 33 -6.43 -3.90 7.57
N PRO A 34 -7.73 -3.67 7.86
CA PRO A 34 -8.74 -3.53 6.81
C PRO A 34 -8.48 -2.39 5.81
N GLU A 35 -7.97 -1.25 6.27
CA GLU A 35 -7.65 -0.12 5.38
C GLU A 35 -6.41 -0.41 4.54
N ILE A 36 -5.40 -1.11 5.09
CA ILE A 36 -4.23 -1.57 4.34
C ILE A 36 -4.66 -2.50 3.20
N LEU A 37 -5.53 -3.49 3.48
CA LEU A 37 -6.03 -4.41 2.46
C LEU A 37 -6.80 -3.66 1.36
N ALA A 38 -7.69 -2.74 1.74
CA ALA A 38 -8.45 -1.94 0.78
C ALA A 38 -7.53 -1.03 -0.06
N SER A 39 -6.48 -0.48 0.55
CA SER A 39 -5.48 0.35 -0.13
C SER A 39 -4.64 -0.45 -1.12
N MET A 40 -4.21 -1.66 -0.76
CA MET A 40 -3.44 -2.53 -1.65
C MET A 40 -4.28 -3.11 -2.79
N ASP A 41 -5.60 -3.27 -2.61
CA ASP A 41 -6.52 -3.60 -3.71
C ASP A 41 -6.66 -2.45 -4.73
N ARG A 42 -6.64 -1.20 -4.25
CA ARG A 42 -6.62 0.01 -5.10
C ARG A 42 -5.27 0.28 -5.75
N ALA A 43 -4.18 -0.24 -5.18
CA ALA A 43 -2.83 0.07 -5.61
C ALA A 43 -2.53 -0.42 -7.04
N THR A 44 -1.81 0.40 -7.79
CA THR A 44 -1.32 0.03 -9.13
C THR A 44 0.18 0.32 -9.26
N VAL A 45 0.85 -0.43 -10.13
CA VAL A 45 2.26 -0.31 -10.45
C VAL A 45 2.41 0.15 -11.89
N ASP A 46 3.12 1.24 -12.11
CA ASP A 46 3.42 1.72 -13.45
C ASP A 46 4.63 1.03 -14.10
N SER A 47 4.90 1.34 -15.36
CA SER A 47 6.01 0.75 -16.12
C SER A 47 7.41 1.08 -15.55
N SER A 48 7.52 2.05 -14.64
CA SER A 48 8.75 2.40 -13.95
C SER A 48 8.92 1.67 -12.60
N GLY A 49 7.95 0.83 -12.22
CA GLY A 49 7.91 0.15 -10.93
C GLY A 49 7.51 1.06 -9.77
N LEU A 50 6.89 2.21 -10.04
CA LEU A 50 6.34 3.07 -8.99
C LEU A 50 4.93 2.56 -8.63
N VAL A 51 4.72 2.31 -7.34
CA VAL A 51 3.44 1.87 -6.79
C VAL A 51 2.68 3.10 -6.30
N ARG A 52 1.40 3.23 -6.68
CA ARG A 52 0.55 4.34 -6.29
C ARG A 52 -0.81 3.86 -5.79
N TRP A 53 -1.30 4.46 -4.70
CA TRP A 53 -2.62 4.18 -4.14
C TRP A 53 -3.19 5.39 -3.41
N THR A 54 -4.46 5.30 -3.03
CA THR A 54 -5.11 6.26 -2.14
C THR A 54 -5.59 5.58 -0.86
N GLU A 55 -5.42 6.26 0.27
CA GLU A 55 -5.65 5.70 1.60
C GLU A 55 -6.30 6.72 2.53
N THR A 56 -7.28 6.27 3.31
CA THR A 56 -7.89 7.10 4.35
C THR A 56 -7.09 7.00 5.64
N CYS A 57 -6.58 8.13 6.15
CA CYS A 57 -5.90 8.18 7.44
C CYS A 57 -6.29 9.44 8.23
N TYR A 58 -6.35 9.31 9.56
CA TYR A 58 -6.71 10.40 10.49
C TYR A 58 -5.60 10.72 11.50
N CYS A 59 -4.40 10.20 11.28
CA CYS A 59 -3.26 10.44 12.15
C CYS A 59 -2.69 11.86 11.98
N PRO A 60 -2.13 12.49 13.03
CA PRO A 60 -1.42 13.77 12.90
C PRO A 60 -0.22 13.72 11.95
N THR A 61 0.45 12.56 11.90
CA THR A 61 1.46 12.24 10.89
C THR A 61 0.83 11.24 9.91
N PRO A 62 0.78 11.55 8.60
CA PRO A 62 0.15 10.68 7.61
C PRO A 62 0.69 9.25 7.66
N LEU A 63 -0.22 8.28 7.66
CA LEU A 63 0.06 6.84 7.58
C LEU A 63 1.01 6.30 8.68
N ARG A 64 1.06 6.96 9.84
CA ARG A 64 2.04 6.61 10.89
C ARG A 64 1.94 5.15 11.35
N HIS A 65 0.72 4.61 11.49
CA HIS A 65 0.55 3.24 11.97
C HIS A 65 0.87 2.25 10.87
N GLU A 66 0.31 2.48 9.69
CA GLU A 66 0.41 1.64 8.51
C GLU A 66 1.87 1.50 8.05
N ARG A 67 2.64 2.60 8.14
CA ARG A 67 4.09 2.58 7.94
C ARG A 67 4.83 1.74 8.96
N ALA A 68 4.51 1.92 10.25
CA ALA A 68 5.21 1.22 11.32
C ALA A 68 4.91 -0.28 11.36
N THR A 69 3.71 -0.70 10.93
CA THR A 69 3.25 -2.10 10.98
C THR A 69 3.55 -2.85 9.68
N VAL A 70 3.37 -2.21 8.52
CA VAL A 70 3.44 -2.90 7.22
C VAL A 70 4.33 -2.14 6.22
N TYR A 71 4.01 -0.89 5.88
CA TYR A 71 4.58 -0.28 4.68
C TYR A 71 6.08 -0.06 4.73
N ASP A 72 6.67 0.33 5.87
CA ASP A 72 8.12 0.53 5.93
C ASP A 72 8.90 -0.80 5.84
N LYS A 73 8.24 -1.95 6.00
CA LYS A 73 8.87 -3.25 5.71
C LYS A 73 8.98 -3.48 4.20
N TYR A 74 7.88 -3.35 3.48
CA TYR A 74 7.76 -3.75 2.07
C TYR A 74 8.09 -2.65 1.06
N PHE A 75 7.97 -1.38 1.45
CA PHE A 75 8.15 -0.23 0.58
C PHE A 75 9.34 0.65 0.96
N SER A 76 9.96 1.27 -0.04
CA SER A 76 10.92 2.38 0.08
C SER A 76 10.36 3.64 -0.57
N ASP A 77 10.98 4.78 -0.24
CA ASP A 77 10.70 6.07 -0.88
C ASP A 77 9.22 6.49 -0.79
N LEU A 78 8.55 6.11 0.30
CA LEU A 78 7.14 6.40 0.51
C LEU A 78 6.93 7.91 0.70
N GLN A 79 6.08 8.48 -0.15
CA GLN A 79 5.67 9.88 -0.12
C GLN A 79 4.15 9.97 -0.08
N THR A 80 3.64 11.00 0.60
CA THR A 80 2.20 11.23 0.81
C THR A 80 1.82 12.64 0.38
N GLU A 81 0.70 12.77 -0.31
CA GLU A 81 0.07 14.03 -0.68
C GLU A 81 -1.42 13.98 -0.30
N GLU A 82 -1.94 15.00 0.37
CA GLU A 82 -3.36 15.04 0.73
C GLU A 82 -4.25 15.20 -0.52
N THR A 83 -5.40 14.53 -0.54
CA THR A 83 -6.40 14.60 -1.61
C THR A 83 -7.82 14.53 -1.03
N THR A 84 -8.81 14.85 -1.85
CA THR A 84 -10.23 14.85 -1.45
C THR A 84 -10.94 13.53 -1.73
N ASP A 85 -10.44 12.71 -2.66
CA ASP A 85 -11.11 11.51 -3.14
C ASP A 85 -10.14 10.34 -3.36
N HIS A 86 -10.71 9.12 -3.31
CA HIS A 86 -10.02 7.93 -3.77
C HIS A 86 -9.96 7.90 -5.29
N GLU A 87 -8.80 7.54 -5.82
CA GLU A 87 -8.60 7.30 -7.24
C GLU A 87 -7.76 6.05 -7.48
N ARG A 88 -7.86 5.51 -8.69
CA ARG A 88 -7.01 4.44 -9.18
C ARG A 88 -6.10 5.01 -10.26
N PHE A 89 -4.80 4.76 -10.13
CA PHE A 89 -3.80 5.27 -11.06
C PHE A 89 -3.61 4.32 -12.23
N GLU A 90 -3.17 4.85 -13.38
CA GLU A 90 -2.76 4.02 -14.51
C GLU A 90 -1.61 3.08 -14.11
N GLY A 91 -1.76 1.80 -14.45
CA GLY A 91 -0.80 0.75 -14.13
C GLY A 91 -1.43 -0.62 -13.99
N GLU A 92 -0.59 -1.62 -13.76
CA GLU A 92 -1.00 -2.98 -13.41
C GLU A 92 -1.46 -3.04 -11.94
N PRO A 93 -2.52 -3.79 -11.58
CA PRO A 93 -2.89 -3.99 -10.18
C PRO A 93 -1.72 -4.55 -9.36
N LEU A 94 -1.44 -3.95 -8.20
CA LEU A 94 -0.29 -4.33 -7.36
C LEU A 94 -0.26 -5.81 -7.02
N ILE A 95 -1.41 -6.36 -6.60
CA ILE A 95 -1.52 -7.77 -6.18
C ILE A 95 -1.16 -8.70 -7.34
N GLU A 96 -1.61 -8.38 -8.56
CA GLU A 96 -1.26 -9.16 -9.75
C GLU A 96 0.24 -9.04 -10.07
N HIS A 97 0.79 -7.83 -9.95
CA HIS A 97 2.20 -7.56 -10.19
C HIS A 97 3.11 -8.37 -9.26
N ILE A 98 2.85 -8.35 -7.94
CA ILE A 98 3.69 -9.06 -6.97
C ILE A 98 3.48 -10.58 -6.98
N SER A 99 2.35 -11.09 -7.48
CA SER A 99 2.12 -12.54 -7.61
C SER A 99 2.96 -13.22 -8.70
N LYS A 100 3.58 -12.43 -9.59
CA LYS A 100 4.33 -12.91 -10.76
C LYS A 100 5.86 -12.87 -10.55
N ASN A 101 6.32 -12.19 -9.51
CA ASN A 101 7.73 -11.87 -9.25
C ASN A 101 8.24 -12.61 -8.01
#